data_AF-A0A1V5HUS3-F1
#
_entry.id   AF-A0A1V5HUS3-F1
#
_cell.length_a   1.000
_cell.length_b   1.000
_cell.length_c   1.000
_cell.angle_alpha   90.00
_cell.angle_beta   90.00
_cell.angle_gamma   90.00
#
_symmetry.space_group_name_H-M   'P 1'
#
loop_
_entity.id
_entity.type
_entity.pdbx_description
1 polymer ?
#
loop_
_entity_poly.entity_id
_entity_poly.type
_entity_poly.pdbx_seq_one_letter_code
_entity_poly.pdbx_strand_id
1 'polypeptide(L)'
;MIYCHKCAKKVKDDVSVCPNCGETIVSPLKDEEVRPLVQTLHKRSNYYRNWVDRGLSYIVIGSTLLIIGVIFYFLSFQTVSSAEGQGQVLVLNKSTSEFWVFLVGVISGGTLLIVGSAFAIGFGLARRIIRRDVELIRANKSSQVPPIYGMKKPTPSSSKNSAGK
;
A
#
# COMPACT_ATOMS: atom_id res chain seq x y z
N MET A 1 -6.89 19.68 -7.77
CA MET A 1 -7.92 18.63 -7.72
C MET A 1 -8.96 19.07 -6.70
N ILE A 2 -10.24 18.89 -6.99
CA ILE A 2 -11.33 19.31 -6.11
C ILE A 2 -12.04 18.10 -5.53
N TYR A 3 -12.40 18.17 -4.25
CA TYR A 3 -13.31 17.22 -3.62
C TYR A 3 -14.77 17.59 -3.84
N CYS A 4 -15.58 16.63 -4.28
CA CYS A 4 -17.03 16.80 -4.23
C CYS A 4 -17.51 16.80 -2.77
N HIS A 5 -18.27 17.82 -2.38
CA HIS A 5 -18.78 17.99 -1.02
C HIS A 5 -19.73 16.86 -0.58
N LYS A 6 -20.50 16.28 -1.51
CA LYS A 6 -21.44 15.18 -1.24
C LYS A 6 -20.80 13.80 -1.16
N CYS A 7 -19.99 13.43 -2.17
CA CYS A 7 -19.46 12.05 -2.28
C CYS A 7 -18.00 11.90 -1.86
N ALA A 8 -17.31 13.00 -1.51
CA ALA A 8 -15.90 13.01 -1.08
C ALA A 8 -14.92 12.34 -2.07
N LYS A 9 -15.28 12.24 -3.36
CA LYS A 9 -14.38 11.80 -4.43
C LYS A 9 -13.59 12.99 -4.99
N LYS A 10 -12.32 12.73 -5.33
CA LYS A 10 -11.47 13.69 -6.05
C LYS A 10 -11.92 13.76 -7.50
N VAL A 11 -12.17 14.97 -7.98
CA VAL A 11 -12.51 15.31 -9.36
C VAL A 11 -11.43 16.25 -9.90
N LYS A 12 -11.28 16.31 -11.23
CA LYS A 12 -10.40 17.29 -11.86
C LYS A 12 -10.98 18.71 -11.69
N ASP A 13 -10.10 19.71 -11.74
CA ASP A 13 -10.44 21.10 -11.42
C ASP A 13 -11.31 21.78 -12.50
N ASP A 14 -11.37 21.21 -13.69
CA ASP A 14 -12.08 21.69 -14.88
C ASP A 14 -13.56 21.27 -14.93
N VAL A 15 -14.04 20.47 -13.96
CA VAL A 15 -15.40 19.93 -13.99
C VAL A 15 -16.28 20.65 -12.98
N SER A 16 -17.39 21.24 -13.44
CA SER A 16 -18.37 21.92 -12.59
C SER A 16 -19.37 20.97 -11.91
N VAL A 17 -19.57 19.78 -12.48
CA VAL A 17 -20.51 18.77 -11.99
C VAL A 17 -19.78 17.47 -11.66
N CYS A 18 -20.01 16.91 -10.48
CA CYS A 18 -19.34 15.68 -10.10
C CYS A 18 -19.80 14.51 -10.98
N PRO A 19 -18.89 13.82 -11.70
CA PRO A 19 -19.26 12.70 -12.58
C PRO A 19 -19.78 11.47 -11.83
N ASN A 20 -19.62 11.43 -10.51
CA ASN A 20 -19.99 10.28 -9.69
C ASN A 20 -21.35 10.44 -8.99
N CYS A 21 -21.80 11.66 -8.73
CA CYS A 21 -23.06 11.90 -8.02
C CYS A 21 -23.96 12.97 -8.65
N GLY A 22 -23.53 13.62 -9.73
CA GLY A 22 -24.31 14.64 -10.46
C GLY A 22 -24.43 15.99 -9.75
N GLU A 23 -23.82 16.15 -8.58
CA GLU A 23 -23.91 17.38 -7.79
C GLU A 23 -22.95 18.45 -8.30
N THR A 24 -23.36 19.72 -8.24
CA THR A 24 -22.49 20.85 -8.58
C THR A 24 -21.37 21.01 -7.57
N ILE A 25 -20.16 21.27 -8.06
CA ILE A 25 -18.97 21.43 -7.24
C ILE A 25 -18.89 22.89 -6.82
N VAL A 26 -19.18 23.16 -5.55
CA VAL A 26 -19.10 24.50 -4.96
C VAL A 26 -17.76 24.68 -4.24
N SER A 27 -17.11 25.81 -4.48
CA SER A 27 -15.90 26.26 -3.78
C SER A 27 -15.92 27.79 -3.76
N PRO A 28 -15.78 28.48 -2.62
CA PRO A 28 -15.48 27.97 -1.27
C PRO A 28 -16.65 27.22 -0.60
N LEU A 29 -16.36 26.36 0.39
CA LEU A 29 -17.38 25.62 1.13
C LEU A 29 -17.90 26.44 2.31
N LYS A 30 -19.17 26.29 2.63
CA LYS A 30 -19.75 26.80 3.88
C LYS A 30 -19.29 25.92 5.05
N ASP A 31 -19.18 26.50 6.24
CA ASP A 31 -18.75 25.77 7.45
C ASP A 31 -19.64 24.54 7.76
N GLU A 32 -20.92 24.61 7.38
CA GLU A 32 -21.89 23.52 7.50
C GLU A 32 -21.57 22.33 6.59
N GLU A 33 -20.97 22.57 5.42
CA GLU A 33 -20.63 21.56 4.41
C GLU A 33 -19.25 20.94 4.65
N VAL A 34 -18.35 21.66 5.31
CA VAL A 34 -17.00 21.17 5.65
C VAL A 34 -17.08 19.99 6.62
N ARG A 35 -17.96 20.06 7.63
CA ARG A 35 -18.11 19.01 8.64
C ARG A 35 -18.46 17.62 8.05
N PRO A 36 -19.54 17.46 7.24
CA PRO A 36 -19.90 16.16 6.68
C PRO A 36 -18.85 15.64 5.68
N LEU A 37 -18.20 16.53 4.93
CA LEU A 37 -17.10 16.15 4.03
C LEU A 37 -15.93 15.55 4.82
N VAL A 38 -15.48 16.24 5.87
CA VAL A 38 -14.39 15.79 6.74
C VAL A 38 -14.74 14.47 7.43
N GLN A 39 -15.99 14.31 7.92
CA GLN A 39 -16.45 13.05 8.50
C GLN A 39 -16.39 11.88 7.50
N THR A 40 -16.80 12.11 6.25
CA THR A 40 -16.74 11.11 5.19
C THR A 40 -15.29 10.73 4.87
N LEU A 41 -14.39 11.71 4.81
CA LEU A 41 -12.95 11.46 4.63
C LEU A 41 -12.34 10.70 5.81
N HIS A 42 -12.75 10.97 7.05
CA HIS A 42 -12.33 10.19 8.21
C HIS A 42 -12.82 8.74 8.16
N LYS A 43 -14.08 8.52 7.76
CA LYS A 43 -14.62 7.15 7.56
C LYS A 43 -13.78 6.39 6.52
N ARG A 44 -13.41 7.06 5.43
CA ARG A 44 -12.51 6.49 4.41
C ARG A 44 -11.08 6.25 4.94
N SER A 45 -10.56 7.16 5.76
CA SER A 45 -9.25 6.98 6.42
C SER A 45 -9.24 5.77 7.35
N ASN A 46 -10.31 5.56 8.12
CA ASN A 46 -10.48 4.40 8.99
C ASN A 46 -10.60 3.09 8.21
N TYR A 47 -11.27 3.12 7.05
CA TYR A 47 -11.29 1.97 6.14
C TYR A 47 -9.86 1.57 5.72
N TYR A 48 -9.03 2.52 5.28
CA TYR A 48 -7.63 2.23 4.95
C TYR A 48 -6.80 1.78 6.14
N ARG A 49 -7.10 2.26 7.36
CA ARG A 49 -6.44 1.78 8.58
C ARG A 49 -6.65 0.26 8.74
N ASN A 50 -7.89 -0.22 8.60
CA ASN A 50 -8.18 -1.64 8.73
C ASN A 50 -7.42 -2.49 7.69
N TRP A 51 -7.21 -1.97 6.48
CA TRP A 51 -6.40 -2.65 5.46
C TRP A 51 -4.90 -2.67 5.80
N VAL A 52 -4.37 -1.56 6.34
CA VAL A 52 -2.99 -1.50 6.82
C VAL A 52 -2.79 -2.47 7.98
N ASP A 53 -3.73 -2.55 8.91
CA ASP A 53 -3.66 -3.45 10.06
C ASP A 53 -3.62 -4.92 9.61
N ARG A 54 -4.45 -5.30 8.62
CA ARG A 54 -4.39 -6.63 7.99
C ARG A 54 -3.04 -6.89 7.31
N GLY A 55 -2.51 -5.90 6.60
CA GLY A 55 -1.18 -5.98 5.97
C GLY A 55 -0.07 -6.22 7.00
N LEU A 56 -0.12 -5.52 8.13
CA LEU A 56 0.83 -5.71 9.24
C LEU A 56 0.73 -7.10 9.84
N SER A 57 -0.48 -7.67 10.00
CA SER A 57 -0.64 -9.05 10.45
C SER A 57 0.05 -10.05 9.52
N TYR A 58 -0.06 -9.88 8.19
CA TYR A 58 0.64 -10.74 7.23
C TYR A 58 2.16 -10.61 7.32
N ILE A 59 2.69 -9.40 7.56
CA ILE A 59 4.13 -9.19 7.76
C ILE A 59 4.61 -9.94 9.00
N VAL A 60 3.86 -9.86 10.12
CA VAL A 60 4.23 -10.54 11.37
C VAL A 60 4.17 -12.07 11.23
N ILE A 61 3.14 -12.61 10.57
CA ILE A 61 3.03 -14.05 10.32
C ILE A 61 4.11 -14.52 9.33
N GLY A 62 4.38 -13.75 8.28
CA GLY A 62 5.42 -14.06 7.31
C GLY A 62 6.82 -14.05 7.94
N SER A 63 7.10 -13.07 8.81
CA SER A 63 8.40 -12.97 9.50
C SER A 63 8.62 -14.10 10.49
N THR A 64 7.60 -14.51 11.26
CA THR A 64 7.72 -15.66 12.17
C THR A 64 7.95 -16.97 11.41
N LEU A 65 7.25 -17.19 10.28
CA LEU A 65 7.49 -18.35 9.42
C LEU A 65 8.91 -18.35 8.83
N LEU A 66 9.45 -17.19 8.45
CA LEU A 66 10.83 -17.10 7.97
C LEU A 66 11.85 -17.41 9.07
N ILE A 67 11.65 -16.92 10.30
CA ILE A 67 12.52 -17.23 11.43
C ILE A 67 12.53 -18.74 11.70
N ILE A 68 11.35 -19.35 11.74
CA ILE A 68 11.21 -20.81 11.92
C ILE A 68 11.89 -21.55 10.77
N GLY A 69 11.68 -21.11 9.53
CA GLY A 69 12.35 -21.68 8.36
C GLY A 69 13.87 -21.63 8.48
N VAL A 70 14.44 -20.48 8.88
CA VAL A 70 15.89 -20.33 9.11
C VAL A 70 16.39 -21.28 10.19
N ILE A 71 15.63 -21.52 11.26
CA ILE A 71 16.00 -22.52 12.29
C ILE A 71 16.05 -23.92 11.66
N PHE A 72 15.03 -24.32 10.90
CA PHE A 72 15.03 -25.63 10.22
C PHE A 72 16.12 -25.76 9.16
N TYR A 73 16.53 -24.67 8.53
CA TYR A 73 17.69 -24.66 7.64
C TYR A 73 18.96 -25.05 8.39
N PHE A 74 19.20 -24.48 9.57
CA PHE A 74 20.35 -24.87 10.39
C PHE A 74 20.28 -26.32 10.88
N LEU A 75 19.07 -26.83 11.18
CA LEU A 75 18.88 -28.23 11.57
C LEU A 75 19.03 -29.21 10.40
N SER A 76 18.89 -28.75 9.15
CA SER A 76 19.05 -29.61 7.97
C SER A 76 20.51 -29.99 7.69
N PHE A 77 21.47 -29.36 8.35
CA PHE A 77 22.88 -29.73 8.25
C PHE A 77 23.18 -30.93 9.13
N GLN A 78 23.79 -31.95 8.53
CA GLN A 78 24.32 -33.09 9.27
C GLN A 78 25.85 -32.97 9.33
N THR A 79 26.42 -33.21 10.51
CA THR A 79 27.86 -33.34 10.69
C THR A 79 28.27 -34.75 10.32
N VAL A 80 29.01 -34.89 9.22
CA VAL A 80 29.62 -36.17 8.87
C VAL A 80 31.04 -36.13 9.40
N SER A 81 31.32 -36.96 10.42
CA SER A 81 32.68 -37.13 10.93
C SER A 81 33.47 -37.97 9.94
N SER A 82 34.43 -37.36 9.25
CA SER A 82 35.40 -38.12 8.44
C SER A 82 36.23 -39.02 9.36
N ALA A 83 36.31 -40.31 9.02
CA ALA A 83 37.03 -41.32 9.78
C ALA A 83 38.56 -41.06 9.87
N GLU A 84 39.09 -40.11 9.11
CA GLU A 84 40.52 -39.77 9.00
C GLU A 84 40.95 -38.49 9.73
N GLY A 85 40.29 -38.11 10.83
CA GLY A 85 40.78 -37.05 11.74
C GLY A 85 40.81 -35.63 11.16
N GLN A 86 40.36 -35.43 9.92
CA GLN A 86 40.29 -34.13 9.25
C GLN A 86 38.88 -33.55 9.32
N GLY A 87 38.60 -32.76 10.36
CA GLY A 87 37.52 -31.75 10.41
C GLY A 87 36.07 -32.27 10.33
N GLN A 88 35.15 -31.56 10.98
CA GLN A 88 33.72 -31.77 10.74
C GLN A 88 33.31 -30.98 9.50
N VAL A 89 32.84 -31.67 8.45
CA VAL A 89 32.27 -31.02 7.27
C VAL A 89 30.76 -31.03 7.40
N LEU A 90 30.13 -29.84 7.39
CA LEU A 90 28.67 -29.72 7.32
C LEU A 90 28.22 -30.00 5.89
N VAL A 91 27.43 -31.05 5.70
CA VAL A 91 26.82 -31.37 4.41
C VAL A 91 25.31 -31.15 4.52
N LEU A 92 24.75 -30.43 3.54
CA LEU A 92 23.31 -30.19 3.45
C LEU A 92 22.61 -31.47 2.97
N ASN A 93 21.80 -32.09 3.83
CA ASN A 93 21.04 -33.28 3.47
C ASN A 93 19.65 -32.88 2.92
N LYS A 94 19.40 -33.13 1.64
CA LYS A 94 18.13 -32.79 0.98
C LYS A 94 17.03 -33.83 1.22
N SER A 95 17.38 -35.00 1.73
CA SER A 95 16.46 -36.12 1.95
C SER A 95 15.78 -36.06 3.32
N THR A 96 16.24 -35.18 4.22
CA THR A 96 15.67 -35.01 5.56
C THR A 96 14.38 -34.18 5.49
N SER A 97 13.43 -34.48 6.37
CA SER A 97 12.14 -33.76 6.46
C SER A 97 12.29 -32.27 6.75
N GLU A 98 13.35 -31.91 7.46
CA GLU A 98 13.71 -30.59 7.94
C GLU A 98 14.00 -29.64 6.77
N PHE A 99 14.63 -30.15 5.71
CA PHE A 99 14.87 -29.40 4.49
C PHE A 99 13.56 -29.00 3.80
N TRP A 100 12.57 -29.89 3.76
CA TRP A 100 11.26 -29.61 3.17
C TRP A 100 10.44 -28.61 3.99
N VAL A 101 10.48 -28.72 5.32
CA VAL A 101 9.83 -27.74 6.22
C VAL A 101 10.44 -26.36 6.04
N PHE A 102 11.77 -26.27 5.94
CA PHE A 102 12.47 -25.03 5.58
C PHE A 102 11.99 -24.46 4.24
N LEU A 103 11.96 -25.29 3.19
CA LEU A 103 11.61 -24.86 1.84
C LEU A 103 10.18 -24.28 1.80
N VAL A 104 9.22 -25.02 2.35
CA VAL A 104 7.82 -24.58 2.42
C VAL A 104 7.71 -23.32 3.27
N GLY A 105 8.35 -23.29 4.44
CA GLY A 105 8.34 -22.14 5.35
C GLY A 105 8.89 -20.86 4.72
N VAL A 106 9.98 -20.96 3.95
CA VAL A 106 10.56 -19.81 3.25
C VAL A 106 9.69 -19.34 2.10
N ILE A 107 9.13 -20.24 1.30
CA ILE A 107 8.25 -19.87 0.19
C ILE A 107 6.96 -19.23 0.72
N SER A 108 6.28 -19.86 1.69
CA SER A 108 5.05 -19.31 2.27
C SER A 108 5.31 -18.05 3.08
N GLY A 109 6.37 -18.02 3.89
CA GLY A 109 6.74 -16.86 4.70
C GLY A 109 7.17 -15.67 3.84
N GLY A 110 7.99 -15.91 2.84
CA GLY A 110 8.45 -14.88 1.89
C GLY A 110 7.31 -14.28 1.08
N THR A 111 6.40 -15.10 0.55
CA THR A 111 5.22 -14.61 -0.19
C THR A 111 4.30 -13.78 0.69
N LEU A 112 4.01 -14.21 1.92
CA LEU A 112 3.21 -13.44 2.87
C LEU A 112 3.87 -12.10 3.24
N LEU A 113 5.20 -12.08 3.40
CA LEU A 113 5.95 -10.86 3.72
C LEU A 113 5.91 -9.85 2.57
N ILE A 114 6.12 -10.30 1.32
CA ILE A 114 6.07 -9.43 0.14
C ILE A 114 4.67 -8.84 -0.04
N VAL A 115 3.64 -9.68 -0.01
CA VAL A 115 2.24 -9.25 -0.15
C VAL A 115 1.85 -8.32 1.00
N GLY A 116 2.13 -8.71 2.25
CA GLY A 116 1.85 -7.90 3.43
C GLY A 116 2.52 -6.52 3.36
N SER A 117 3.78 -6.47 2.93
CA SER A 117 4.54 -5.22 2.76
C SER A 117 3.95 -4.33 1.68
N ALA A 118 3.62 -4.88 0.51
CA ALA A 118 2.99 -4.12 -0.58
C ALA A 118 1.66 -3.48 -0.13
N PHE A 119 0.83 -4.24 0.59
CA PHE A 119 -0.43 -3.73 1.15
C PHE A 119 -0.19 -2.66 2.21
N ALA A 120 0.67 -2.92 3.19
CA ALA A 120 0.95 -1.98 4.28
C ALA A 120 1.51 -0.63 3.76
N ILE A 121 2.43 -0.67 2.80
CA ILE A 121 3.02 0.53 2.20
C ILE A 121 2.00 1.25 1.32
N GLY A 122 1.36 0.53 0.38
CA GLY A 122 0.42 1.13 -0.57
C GLY A 122 -0.76 1.81 0.12
N PHE A 123 -1.42 1.10 1.04
CA PHE A 123 -2.54 1.66 1.81
C PHE A 123 -2.07 2.64 2.89
N GLY A 124 -0.85 2.49 3.42
CA GLY A 124 -0.24 3.45 4.35
C GLY A 124 -0.01 4.82 3.72
N LEU A 125 0.52 4.85 2.49
CA LEU A 125 0.67 6.08 1.72
C LEU A 125 -0.69 6.71 1.39
N ALA A 126 -1.66 5.92 0.93
CA ALA A 126 -3.01 6.41 0.66
C ALA A 126 -3.66 7.05 1.91
N ARG A 127 -3.48 6.46 3.08
CA ARG A 127 -3.94 7.00 4.36
C ARG A 127 -3.26 8.33 4.72
N ARG A 128 -1.95 8.44 4.51
CA ARG A 128 -1.19 9.68 4.76
C ARG A 128 -1.68 10.82 3.86
N ILE A 129 -1.93 10.52 2.59
CA ILE A 129 -2.48 11.49 1.62
C ILE A 129 -3.84 12.03 2.10
N ILE A 130 -4.75 11.14 2.50
CA ILE A 130 -6.09 11.56 2.95
C ILE A 130 -6.02 12.42 4.21
N ARG A 131 -5.13 12.12 5.16
CA ARG A 131 -4.96 12.94 6.38
C ARG A 131 -4.50 14.35 6.04
N ARG A 132 -3.51 14.47 5.16
CA ARG A 132 -3.03 15.76 4.66
C ARG A 132 -4.15 16.53 3.96
N ASP A 133 -4.92 15.85 3.11
CA ASP A 133 -6.04 16.48 2.41
C ASP A 133 -7.10 17.01 3.39
N VAL A 134 -7.43 16.25 4.45
CA VAL A 134 -8.35 16.69 5.51
C VAL A 134 -7.84 17.94 6.24
N GLU A 135 -6.55 17.98 6.58
CA GLU A 135 -5.92 19.13 7.24
C GLU A 135 -5.97 20.39 6.36
N LEU A 136 -5.67 20.24 5.06
CA LEU A 136 -5.72 21.34 4.10
C LEU A 136 -7.15 21.85 3.88
N ILE A 137 -8.14 20.96 3.78
CA ILE A 137 -9.55 21.34 3.67
C ILE A 137 -10.00 22.09 4.93
N ARG A 138 -9.59 21.64 6.12
CA ARG A 138 -9.93 22.30 7.38
C ARG A 138 -9.27 23.68 7.51
N ALA A 139 -8.00 23.80 7.11
CA ALA A 139 -7.24 25.06 7.20
C ALA A 139 -7.74 26.11 6.20
N ASN A 140 -7.98 25.71 4.94
CA ASN A 140 -8.33 26.64 3.87
C ASN A 140 -9.84 26.82 3.67
N LYS A 141 -10.68 26.03 4.36
CA LYS A 141 -12.14 25.94 4.14
C LYS A 141 -12.53 25.78 2.66
N SER A 142 -11.66 25.11 1.90
CA SER A 142 -11.78 24.95 0.45
C SER A 142 -11.72 23.47 0.08
N SER A 143 -12.52 23.07 -0.89
CA SER A 143 -12.47 21.72 -1.48
C SER A 143 -11.31 21.54 -2.45
N GLN A 144 -10.63 22.63 -2.82
CA GLN A 144 -9.43 22.60 -3.64
C GLN A 144 -8.25 22.15 -2.78
N VAL A 145 -7.64 21.03 -3.19
CA VAL A 145 -6.42 20.54 -2.57
C VAL A 145 -5.32 20.53 -3.63
N PRO A 146 -4.15 21.14 -3.36
CA PRO A 146 -3.06 21.13 -4.31
C PRO A 146 -2.66 19.68 -4.61
N PRO A 147 -2.39 19.35 -5.89
CA PRO A 147 -1.82 18.05 -6.20
C PRO A 147 -0.50 17.88 -5.44
N ILE A 148 -0.25 16.66 -4.94
CA ILE A 148 1.04 16.33 -4.36
C ILE A 148 2.06 16.41 -5.51
N TYR A 149 2.82 17.51 -5.55
CA TYR A 149 3.89 17.75 -6.51
C TYR A 149 4.81 16.53 -6.57
N GLY A 150 4.94 15.92 -7.76
CA GLY A 150 5.83 14.78 -8.00
C GLY A 150 5.40 13.84 -9.14
N MET A 151 4.11 13.70 -9.43
CA MET A 151 3.64 12.98 -10.62
C MET A 151 3.23 13.97 -11.70
N LYS A 152 4.17 14.36 -12.58
CA LYS A 152 3.81 14.94 -13.88
C LYS A 152 2.88 13.95 -14.55
N LYS A 153 1.60 14.28 -14.70
CA LYS A 153 0.74 13.56 -15.64
C LYS A 153 1.39 13.73 -17.02
N PRO A 154 1.53 12.66 -17.83
CA PRO A 154 1.89 12.85 -19.23
C PRO A 154 0.85 13.78 -19.83
N THR A 155 1.28 14.97 -20.21
CA THR A 155 0.47 15.90 -20.99
C THR A 155 0.05 15.13 -22.25
N PRO A 156 -1.26 14.97 -22.54
CA PRO A 156 -1.66 14.44 -23.83
C PRO A 156 -1.07 15.39 -24.88
N SER A 157 -0.15 14.88 -25.69
CA SER A 157 0.40 15.60 -26.81
C SER A 157 -0.76 16.02 -27.68
N SER A 158 -0.96 17.33 -27.78
CA SER A 158 -1.91 17.95 -28.70
C SER A 158 -1.60 17.43 -30.11
N SER A 159 -2.41 16.48 -30.57
CA SER A 159 -2.48 16.04 -31.96
C SER A 159 -2.95 17.24 -32.76
N LYS A 160 -1.99 17.96 -33.36
CA LYS A 160 -2.27 18.95 -34.38
C LYS A 160 -2.97 18.24 -35.55
N ASN A 161 -4.29 18.40 -35.63
CA ASN A 161 -5.02 18.17 -36.87
C ASN A 161 -4.54 19.21 -37.89
N SER A 162 -3.60 18.83 -38.75
CA SER A 162 -3.38 19.50 -40.03
C SER A 162 -4.60 19.19 -40.91
N ALA A 163 -5.52 20.14 -40.97
CA ALA A 163 -6.45 20.24 -42.08
C ALA A 163 -5.63 20.51 -43.36
N GLY A 164 -5.48 19.48 -44.18
CA GLY A 164 -5.07 19.60 -45.57
C GLY A 164 -6.21 20.21 -46.39
N LYS A 165 -5.83 21.13 -47.27
CA LYS A 165 -6.66 21.86 -48.24
C LYS A 165 -7.39 20.95 -49.21
#